data_AF-A0ABD3H339-F1
#
_entry.id   AF-A0ABD3H339-F1
#
_cell.length_a   1.000
_cell.length_b   1.000
_cell.length_c   1.000
_cell.angle_alpha   90.00
_cell.angle_beta   90.00
_cell.angle_gamma   90.00
#
_symmetry.space_group_name_H-M   'P 1'
#
loop_
_entity.id
_entity.type
_entity.pdbx_description
1 polymer ?
#
loop_
_entity_poly.entity_id
_entity_poly.type
_entity_poly.pdbx_seq_one_letter_code
_entity_poly.pdbx_strand_id
1 'polypeptide(L)'
;MAISTESWGSEAWKALCKVRETTPLVQCITNFVSMHIMANSLLADGASPVMVHVIEELLEFTSLSSALGINIGTLSPDWIFSMKAAAIRANECQKPRVLDPVGVGATRFRTEKCIELINLKPNVIRGNVSEIMAVVGEWNVCTGEWQQNILKTAYRRSRFLADLLAGSRLQLGQRRLVSFLFSLFCHLGDITTFKRAENGVNISPGGGERQQGRQRQGGKNAKWTQTVLESLSPKHFLQEHSRDCLYNRTLALYVVEYAAAVYVDNPPSLLAWNCSRCRGLTAGFQIVELVVDVPHCLQAYVGVAEDLKAMVIAFRGTQETSYQNWAEDLYFRQLDLNYPGIEGAMVHSGFYVAYHNTTLRESVMRGVQTILASRNDLSTIVTGHSMGGAMASLCALDLAANYGLKDLKVITFGQPRIGNSIFAATYNAFVPNTVRMTHSHDIVPHLPPYYTLLGEKTYHHFATEVWIFKIQVGRLQYEFEEVCDSSGEDPFCSRSVTGNSIMDHLQYLGVYLKRVDE
;
A
#
# COMPACT_ATOMS: atom_id res chain seq x y z
N MET A 1 -22.54 -24.59 32.90
CA MET A 1 -21.28 -25.33 32.59
C MET A 1 -20.21 -24.32 32.27
N ALA A 2 -19.10 -24.34 33.02
CA ALA A 2 -17.90 -23.62 32.66
C ALA A 2 -17.37 -24.21 31.35
N ILE A 3 -17.25 -23.38 30.31
CA ILE A 3 -16.38 -23.74 29.18
C ILE A 3 -14.98 -23.55 29.74
N SER A 4 -14.30 -24.67 30.05
CA SER A 4 -12.87 -24.65 30.31
C SER A 4 -12.18 -24.01 29.12
N THR A 5 -11.08 -23.31 29.34
CA THR A 5 -10.23 -22.76 28.25
C THR A 5 -9.81 -23.83 27.24
N GLU A 6 -9.87 -25.11 27.62
CA GLU A 6 -9.71 -26.29 26.75
C GLU A 6 -10.83 -26.49 25.71
N SER A 7 -11.99 -25.84 25.82
CA SER A 7 -13.17 -26.11 24.98
C SER A 7 -13.40 -25.14 23.81
N TRP A 8 -12.82 -23.94 23.81
CA TRP A 8 -13.04 -22.95 22.75
C TRP A 8 -12.46 -23.39 21.41
N GLY A 9 -11.26 -23.97 21.41
CA GLY A 9 -10.64 -24.50 20.19
C GLY A 9 -11.50 -25.59 19.53
N SER A 10 -12.10 -26.47 20.33
CA SER A 10 -13.00 -27.52 19.83
C SER A 10 -14.30 -26.94 19.25
N GLU A 11 -14.90 -25.96 19.91
CA GLU A 11 -16.12 -25.31 19.43
C GLU A 11 -15.87 -24.47 18.16
N ALA A 12 -14.76 -23.74 18.11
CA ALA A 12 -14.31 -23.00 16.94
C ALA A 12 -14.07 -23.93 15.75
N TRP A 13 -13.35 -25.03 15.98
CA TRP A 13 -13.07 -26.04 14.96
C TRP A 13 -14.35 -26.66 14.40
N LYS A 14 -15.28 -27.10 15.27
CA LYS A 14 -16.58 -27.66 14.85
C LYS A 14 -17.37 -26.70 13.96
N ALA A 15 -17.33 -25.43 14.30
CA ALA A 15 -18.11 -24.45 13.57
C ALA A 15 -17.41 -24.02 12.26
N LEU A 16 -16.07 -24.02 12.21
CA LEU A 16 -15.31 -23.88 10.96
C LEU A 16 -15.58 -25.05 10.01
N CYS A 17 -15.59 -26.30 10.52
CA CYS A 17 -16.01 -27.46 9.74
C CYS A 17 -17.40 -27.26 9.15
N LYS A 18 -18.36 -26.76 9.94
CA LYS A 18 -19.72 -26.49 9.45
C LYS A 18 -19.77 -25.43 8.35
N VAL A 19 -18.94 -24.39 8.39
CA VAL A 19 -18.84 -23.43 7.29
C VAL A 19 -18.29 -24.10 6.04
N ARG A 20 -17.23 -24.87 6.17
CA ARG A 20 -16.63 -25.61 5.03
C ARG A 20 -17.57 -26.65 4.44
N GLU A 21 -18.45 -27.23 5.24
CA GLU A 21 -19.49 -28.18 4.80
C GLU A 21 -20.65 -27.48 4.08
N THR A 22 -21.04 -26.29 4.53
CA THR A 22 -22.24 -25.59 4.03
C THR A 22 -21.95 -24.51 2.99
N THR A 23 -20.70 -24.06 2.89
CA THR A 23 -20.20 -23.00 2.00
C THR A 23 -21.18 -21.81 1.92
N PRO A 24 -21.49 -21.15 3.05
CA PRO A 24 -22.57 -20.17 3.11
C PRO A 24 -22.26 -18.94 2.24
N LEU A 25 -23.28 -18.45 1.53
CA LEU A 25 -23.21 -17.21 0.76
C LEU A 25 -23.27 -16.01 1.71
N VAL A 26 -22.19 -15.22 1.81
CA VAL A 26 -22.10 -14.07 2.72
C VAL A 26 -22.10 -12.78 1.91
N GLN A 27 -23.17 -12.00 2.07
CA GLN A 27 -23.22 -10.65 1.51
C GLN A 27 -22.35 -9.73 2.37
N CYS A 28 -21.49 -8.96 1.72
CA CYS A 28 -20.60 -8.00 2.36
C CYS A 28 -20.86 -6.59 1.80
N ILE A 29 -21.34 -5.69 2.65
CA ILE A 29 -21.37 -4.25 2.38
C ILE A 29 -20.26 -3.63 3.20
N THR A 30 -19.07 -3.56 2.60
CA THR A 30 -17.84 -3.16 3.30
C THR A 30 -17.09 -2.12 2.49
N ASN A 31 -16.29 -1.33 3.20
CA ASN A 31 -15.42 -0.31 2.63
C ASN A 31 -14.44 -0.87 1.60
N PHE A 32 -14.07 -0.02 0.64
CA PHE A 32 -13.16 -0.36 -0.46
C PHE A 32 -11.82 -0.91 0.06
N VAL A 33 -11.30 -0.36 1.18
CA VAL A 33 -10.05 -0.82 1.82
C VAL A 33 -10.16 -2.26 2.36
N SER A 34 -11.34 -2.72 2.74
CA SER A 34 -11.53 -4.02 3.41
C SER A 34 -12.22 -5.09 2.56
N MET A 35 -12.77 -4.76 1.39
CA MET A 35 -13.49 -5.71 0.52
C MET A 35 -12.65 -6.96 0.22
N HIS A 36 -11.42 -6.78 -0.27
CA HIS A 36 -10.58 -7.90 -0.68
C HIS A 36 -10.14 -8.79 0.49
N ILE A 37 -9.77 -8.18 1.62
CA ILE A 37 -9.39 -8.92 2.85
C ILE A 37 -10.59 -9.71 3.36
N MET A 38 -11.77 -9.09 3.40
CA MET A 38 -13.01 -9.75 3.83
C MET A 38 -13.34 -10.93 2.91
N ALA A 39 -13.23 -10.76 1.59
CA ALA A 39 -13.47 -11.83 0.63
C ALA A 39 -12.50 -13.00 0.84
N ASN A 40 -11.19 -12.75 0.82
CA ASN A 40 -10.21 -13.83 0.92
C ASN A 40 -10.22 -14.52 2.29
N SER A 41 -10.51 -13.79 3.37
CA SER A 41 -10.68 -14.39 4.69
C SER A 41 -11.86 -15.35 4.70
N LEU A 42 -13.02 -14.91 4.20
CA LEU A 42 -14.22 -15.74 4.10
C LEU A 42 -14.00 -16.96 3.18
N LEU A 43 -13.27 -16.80 2.08
CA LEU A 43 -12.89 -17.92 1.19
C LEU A 43 -11.97 -18.92 1.90
N ALA A 44 -10.95 -18.46 2.63
CA ALA A 44 -10.02 -19.31 3.38
C ALA A 44 -10.76 -20.10 4.49
N ASP A 45 -11.80 -19.50 5.04
CA ASP A 45 -12.70 -20.12 6.01
C ASP A 45 -13.67 -21.13 5.37
N GLY A 46 -13.83 -21.10 4.05
CA GLY A 46 -14.71 -21.98 3.27
C GLY A 46 -16.13 -21.43 3.05
N ALA A 47 -16.35 -20.13 3.22
CA ALA A 47 -17.58 -19.46 2.84
C ALA A 47 -17.50 -18.90 1.40
N SER A 48 -18.62 -18.41 0.88
CA SER A 48 -18.73 -17.78 -0.44
C SER A 48 -19.08 -16.29 -0.28
N PRO A 49 -18.11 -15.36 -0.32
CA PRO A 49 -18.37 -13.94 -0.14
C PRO A 49 -18.81 -13.25 -1.44
N VAL A 50 -19.73 -12.30 -1.34
CA VAL A 50 -20.11 -11.43 -2.47
C VAL A 50 -20.33 -9.98 -1.99
N MET A 51 -19.76 -9.03 -2.73
CA MET A 51 -19.76 -7.59 -2.40
C MET A 51 -20.94 -6.85 -3.04
N VAL A 52 -22.17 -7.13 -2.60
CA VAL A 52 -23.38 -6.50 -3.15
C VAL A 52 -23.82 -5.33 -2.29
N HIS A 53 -23.77 -4.12 -2.87
CA HIS A 53 -24.12 -2.86 -2.19
C HIS A 53 -24.98 -1.91 -3.06
N VAL A 54 -25.20 -2.23 -4.33
CA VAL A 54 -26.01 -1.45 -5.30
C VAL A 54 -27.49 -1.71 -5.04
N ILE A 55 -28.28 -0.65 -4.83
CA ILE A 55 -29.65 -0.76 -4.29
C ILE A 55 -30.59 -1.57 -5.20
N GLU A 56 -30.37 -1.50 -6.51
CA GLU A 56 -31.17 -2.12 -7.57
C GLU A 56 -31.25 -3.65 -7.44
N GLU A 57 -30.16 -4.29 -7.00
CA GLU A 57 -30.10 -5.75 -6.78
C GLU A 57 -30.05 -6.13 -5.29
N LEU A 58 -29.87 -5.15 -4.40
CA LEU A 58 -29.54 -5.36 -2.99
C LEU A 58 -30.55 -6.21 -2.24
N LEU A 59 -31.84 -5.90 -2.38
CA LEU A 59 -32.89 -6.52 -1.59
C LEU A 59 -33.13 -7.98 -2.00
N GLU A 60 -33.03 -8.25 -3.30
CA GLU A 60 -33.07 -9.60 -3.85
C GLU A 60 -31.88 -10.40 -3.32
N PHE A 61 -30.67 -9.87 -3.47
CA PHE A 61 -29.45 -10.54 -3.03
C PHE A 61 -29.43 -10.79 -1.51
N THR A 62 -29.84 -9.81 -0.72
CA THR A 62 -29.91 -9.94 0.75
C THR A 62 -30.82 -11.10 1.15
N SER A 63 -31.93 -11.30 0.43
CA SER A 63 -32.87 -12.40 0.69
C SER A 63 -32.25 -13.78 0.39
N LEU A 64 -31.40 -13.86 -0.65
CA LEU A 64 -30.67 -15.07 -1.06
C LEU A 64 -29.47 -15.38 -0.14
N SER A 65 -28.83 -14.36 0.43
CA SER A 65 -27.65 -14.53 1.28
C SER A 65 -27.94 -15.35 2.55
N SER A 66 -26.92 -16.03 3.06
CA SER A 66 -26.95 -16.76 4.34
C SER A 66 -26.62 -15.86 5.52
N ALA A 67 -25.88 -14.77 5.30
CA ALA A 67 -25.51 -13.79 6.32
C ALA A 67 -25.14 -12.44 5.67
N LEU A 68 -25.21 -11.37 6.47
CA LEU A 68 -24.85 -10.01 6.06
C LEU A 68 -23.73 -9.44 6.94
N GLY A 69 -22.62 -9.02 6.33
CA GLY A 69 -21.58 -8.21 6.96
C GLY A 69 -21.69 -6.76 6.53
N ILE A 70 -21.80 -5.83 7.48
CA ILE A 70 -21.74 -4.39 7.24
C ILE A 70 -20.50 -3.82 7.91
N ASN A 71 -19.68 -3.11 7.15
CA ASN A 71 -18.56 -2.35 7.67
C ASN A 71 -18.65 -0.91 7.16
N ILE A 72 -18.68 0.05 8.09
CA ILE A 72 -18.97 1.46 7.81
C ILE A 72 -17.73 2.29 7.41
N GLY A 73 -16.59 1.66 7.14
CA GLY A 73 -15.39 2.35 6.66
C GLY A 73 -15.63 3.10 5.35
N THR A 74 -14.80 4.10 5.05
CA THR A 74 -14.91 4.97 3.84
C THR A 74 -16.35 5.39 3.49
N LEU A 75 -17.13 5.75 4.51
CA LEU A 75 -18.57 5.96 4.43
C LEU A 75 -18.99 7.06 3.45
N SER A 76 -19.97 6.77 2.59
CA SER A 76 -20.65 7.75 1.72
C SER A 76 -22.17 7.75 1.97
N PRO A 77 -22.90 8.84 1.63
CA PRO A 77 -24.35 8.90 1.78
C PRO A 77 -25.10 7.75 1.10
N ASP A 78 -24.75 7.42 -0.14
CA ASP A 78 -25.41 6.37 -0.93
C ASP A 78 -25.19 4.98 -0.30
N TRP A 79 -23.99 4.74 0.23
CA TRP A 79 -23.70 3.49 0.92
C TRP A 79 -24.45 3.33 2.24
N ILE A 80 -24.62 4.40 3.02
CA ILE A 80 -25.43 4.36 4.24
C ILE A 80 -26.86 3.95 3.90
N PHE A 81 -27.41 4.50 2.82
CA PHE A 81 -28.75 4.17 2.36
C PHE A 81 -28.87 2.67 2.04
N SER A 82 -27.94 2.12 1.26
CA SER A 82 -27.87 0.68 0.99
C SER A 82 -27.68 -0.16 2.25
N MET A 83 -26.74 0.21 3.13
CA MET A 83 -26.49 -0.52 4.40
C MET A 83 -27.76 -0.64 5.25
N LYS A 84 -28.54 0.44 5.35
CA LYS A 84 -29.81 0.42 6.07
C LYS A 84 -30.85 -0.46 5.39
N ALA A 85 -30.99 -0.33 4.07
CA ALA A 85 -31.94 -1.13 3.29
C ALA A 85 -31.65 -2.64 3.42
N ALA A 86 -30.38 -3.04 3.26
CA ALA A 86 -29.95 -4.42 3.47
C ALA A 86 -30.14 -4.87 4.92
N ALA A 87 -29.83 -4.02 5.91
CA ALA A 87 -30.06 -4.37 7.31
C ALA A 87 -31.54 -4.61 7.61
N ILE A 88 -32.45 -3.78 7.09
CA ILE A 88 -33.90 -3.96 7.23
C ILE A 88 -34.35 -5.26 6.56
N ARG A 89 -33.95 -5.50 5.31
CA ARG A 89 -34.31 -6.74 4.61
C ARG A 89 -33.75 -7.99 5.29
N ALA A 90 -32.53 -7.93 5.79
CA ALA A 90 -31.94 -9.03 6.56
C ALA A 90 -32.71 -9.31 7.86
N ASN A 91 -33.31 -8.30 8.51
CA ASN A 91 -34.25 -8.52 9.63
C ASN A 91 -35.52 -9.24 9.19
N GLU A 92 -36.14 -8.79 8.10
CA GLU A 92 -37.36 -9.41 7.54
C GLU A 92 -37.12 -10.89 7.20
N CYS A 93 -35.96 -11.19 6.60
CA CYS A 93 -35.56 -12.53 6.22
C CYS A 93 -34.84 -13.32 7.33
N GLN A 94 -34.77 -12.79 8.56
CA GLN A 94 -34.11 -13.40 9.73
C GLN A 94 -32.66 -13.85 9.46
N LYS A 95 -31.92 -13.09 8.65
CA LYS A 95 -30.51 -13.36 8.35
C LYS A 95 -29.61 -12.85 9.47
N PRO A 96 -28.59 -13.61 9.89
CA PRO A 96 -27.61 -13.13 10.88
C PRO A 96 -26.75 -12.00 10.30
N ARG A 97 -26.47 -10.99 11.12
CA ARG A 97 -25.77 -9.76 10.71
C ARG A 97 -24.64 -9.39 11.65
N VAL A 98 -23.51 -9.00 11.06
CA VAL A 98 -22.36 -8.43 11.77
C VAL A 98 -22.21 -6.97 11.36
N LEU A 99 -22.11 -6.07 12.35
CA LEU A 99 -21.78 -4.67 12.12
C LEU A 99 -20.37 -4.38 12.63
N ASP A 100 -19.55 -3.78 11.78
CA ASP A 100 -18.20 -3.32 12.06
C ASP A 100 -18.16 -1.78 12.05
N PRO A 101 -18.09 -1.12 13.23
CA PRO A 101 -18.25 0.31 13.39
C PRO A 101 -16.91 1.06 13.16
N VAL A 102 -16.20 0.73 12.08
CA VAL A 102 -14.87 1.24 11.78
C VAL A 102 -14.81 2.77 11.88
N GLY A 103 -13.87 3.27 12.69
CA GLY A 103 -13.62 4.70 12.85
C GLY A 103 -14.75 5.49 13.53
N VAL A 104 -15.69 4.81 14.18
CA VAL A 104 -16.69 5.46 15.05
C VAL A 104 -15.99 6.23 16.18
N GLY A 105 -16.50 7.42 16.52
CA GLY A 105 -15.84 8.35 17.44
C GLY A 105 -14.80 9.28 16.80
N ALA A 106 -14.35 9.01 15.56
CA ALA A 106 -13.43 9.91 14.86
C ALA A 106 -14.13 11.16 14.31
N THR A 107 -15.39 11.02 13.86
CA THR A 107 -16.21 12.15 13.38
C THR A 107 -17.67 11.98 13.81
N ARG A 108 -18.37 13.11 13.94
CA ARG A 108 -19.81 13.13 14.27
C ARG A 108 -20.64 12.37 13.24
N PHE A 109 -20.39 12.60 11.95
CA PHE A 109 -21.10 11.92 10.86
C PHE A 109 -20.99 10.39 10.94
N ARG A 110 -19.78 9.83 11.13
CA ARG A 110 -19.62 8.37 11.26
C ARG A 110 -20.34 7.83 12.48
N THR A 111 -20.23 8.56 13.59
CA THR A 111 -20.85 8.19 14.86
C THR A 111 -22.37 8.12 14.75
N GLU A 112 -23.01 9.20 14.27
CA GLU A 112 -24.47 9.25 14.09
C GLU A 112 -24.97 8.12 13.17
N LYS A 113 -24.31 7.90 12.03
CA LYS A 113 -24.72 6.87 11.06
C LYS A 113 -24.48 5.44 11.56
N CYS A 114 -23.43 5.23 12.34
CA CYS A 114 -23.23 3.96 13.03
C CYS A 114 -24.34 3.68 14.03
N ILE A 115 -24.73 4.67 14.83
CA ILE A 115 -25.81 4.54 15.83
C ILE A 115 -27.14 4.23 15.14
N GLU A 116 -27.43 4.87 14.00
CA GLU A 116 -28.60 4.56 13.17
C GLU A 116 -28.64 3.08 12.73
N LEU A 117 -27.49 2.50 12.33
CA LEU A 117 -27.39 1.08 11.96
C LEU A 117 -27.48 0.14 13.17
N ILE A 118 -26.93 0.54 14.33
CA ILE A 118 -27.04 -0.24 15.57
C ILE A 118 -28.50 -0.29 16.05
N ASN A 119 -29.27 0.78 15.87
CA ASN A 119 -30.71 0.82 16.18
C ASN A 119 -31.51 -0.22 15.37
N LEU A 120 -30.97 -0.71 14.25
CA LEU A 120 -31.56 -1.81 13.49
C LEU A 120 -31.30 -3.19 14.14
N LYS A 121 -30.58 -3.25 15.26
CA LYS A 121 -30.32 -4.41 16.16
C LYS A 121 -29.46 -5.53 15.55
N PRO A 122 -28.21 -5.26 15.09
CA PRO A 122 -27.34 -6.29 14.54
C PRO A 122 -27.10 -7.42 15.57
N ASN A 123 -26.87 -8.64 15.10
CA ASN A 123 -26.68 -9.80 15.99
C ASN A 123 -25.32 -9.74 16.71
N VAL A 124 -24.32 -9.18 16.03
CA VAL A 124 -22.95 -8.99 16.50
C VAL A 124 -22.47 -7.60 16.10
N ILE A 125 -21.82 -6.91 17.03
CA ILE A 125 -21.02 -5.71 16.76
C ILE A 125 -19.56 -6.09 17.02
N ARG A 126 -18.70 -5.94 16.01
CA ARG A 126 -17.26 -6.24 16.09
C ARG A 126 -16.51 -4.95 15.86
N GLY A 127 -15.66 -4.54 16.80
CA GLY A 127 -14.81 -3.36 16.63
C GLY A 127 -13.65 -3.38 17.61
N ASN A 128 -12.73 -2.44 17.42
CA ASN A 128 -11.64 -2.18 18.35
C ASN A 128 -12.17 -1.65 19.69
N VAL A 129 -11.37 -1.75 20.75
CA VAL A 129 -11.79 -1.32 22.10
C VAL A 129 -12.23 0.14 22.10
N SER A 130 -11.48 1.02 21.44
CA SER A 130 -11.80 2.45 21.30
C SER A 130 -13.13 2.69 20.57
N GLU A 131 -13.40 1.93 19.50
CA GLU A 131 -14.63 2.04 18.70
C GLU A 131 -15.85 1.54 19.49
N ILE A 132 -15.70 0.41 20.18
CA ILE A 132 -16.76 -0.12 21.05
C ILE A 132 -17.03 0.84 22.21
N MET A 133 -15.99 1.44 22.80
CA MET A 133 -16.14 2.47 23.83
C MET A 133 -16.85 3.72 23.30
N ALA A 134 -16.52 4.19 22.09
CA ALA A 134 -17.18 5.33 21.47
C ALA A 134 -18.66 5.06 21.18
N VAL A 135 -18.98 3.87 20.63
CA VAL A 135 -20.37 3.43 20.44
C VAL A 135 -21.12 3.41 21.76
N VAL A 136 -20.54 2.83 22.81
CA VAL A 136 -21.19 2.72 24.13
C VAL A 136 -21.31 4.07 24.82
N GLY A 137 -20.32 4.94 24.69
CA GLY A 137 -20.29 6.28 25.29
C GLY A 137 -21.37 7.20 24.73
N GLU A 138 -21.57 7.19 23.42
CA GLU A 138 -22.61 7.98 22.71
C GLU A 138 -24.00 7.33 22.80
N TRP A 139 -24.08 6.01 22.99
CA TRP A 139 -25.34 5.28 23.22
C TRP A 139 -25.96 5.56 24.60
N ASN A 140 -25.27 6.25 25.52
CA ASN A 140 -25.80 6.62 26.84
C ASN A 140 -26.98 7.61 26.80
N VAL A 141 -27.46 7.99 25.62
CA VAL A 141 -28.64 8.86 25.44
C VAL A 141 -29.95 8.07 25.20
N CYS A 142 -29.91 6.73 25.03
CA CYS A 142 -31.13 5.91 24.79
C CYS A 142 -31.19 4.66 25.69
N THR A 143 -32.18 4.61 26.58
CA THR A 143 -32.37 3.60 27.65
C THR A 143 -32.78 2.20 27.15
N GLY A 144 -32.15 1.12 27.65
CA GLY A 144 -32.70 -0.24 27.52
C GLY A 144 -31.80 -1.40 27.98
N GLU A 145 -32.45 -2.51 28.35
CA GLU A 145 -31.92 -3.78 28.92
C GLU A 145 -30.77 -4.44 28.10
N TRP A 146 -30.63 -4.09 26.82
CA TRP A 146 -29.55 -4.54 25.92
C TRP A 146 -28.16 -3.94 26.22
N GLN A 147 -28.08 -2.82 26.95
CA GLN A 147 -26.82 -2.18 27.37
C GLN A 147 -25.96 -3.11 28.23
N GLN A 148 -26.57 -3.93 29.08
CA GLN A 148 -25.84 -4.82 29.99
C GLN A 148 -25.09 -5.94 29.26
N ASN A 149 -25.58 -6.40 28.12
CA ASN A 149 -24.93 -7.49 27.35
C ASN A 149 -23.73 -7.00 26.52
N ILE A 150 -23.79 -5.79 25.99
CA ILE A 150 -22.68 -5.18 25.24
C ILE A 150 -21.58 -4.73 26.20
N LEU A 151 -21.95 -4.07 27.32
CA LEU A 151 -20.99 -3.75 28.39
C LEU A 151 -20.37 -5.02 28.97
N LYS A 152 -21.12 -6.10 29.21
CA LYS A 152 -20.51 -7.39 29.63
C LYS A 152 -19.54 -7.95 28.59
N THR A 153 -19.71 -7.69 27.29
CA THR A 153 -18.82 -8.22 26.23
C THR A 153 -17.56 -7.36 26.06
N ALA A 154 -17.71 -6.03 26.13
CA ALA A 154 -16.59 -5.08 26.13
C ALA A 154 -15.78 -5.16 27.43
N TYR A 155 -16.47 -5.27 28.57
CA TYR A 155 -15.86 -5.48 29.90
C TYR A 155 -15.23 -6.86 30.02
N ARG A 156 -15.74 -7.91 29.35
CA ARG A 156 -15.06 -9.21 29.29
C ARG A 156 -13.72 -9.14 28.56
N ARG A 157 -13.52 -8.24 27.59
CA ARG A 157 -12.21 -8.03 26.93
C ARG A 157 -11.24 -7.21 27.80
N SER A 158 -11.70 -6.15 28.46
CA SER A 158 -10.86 -5.37 29.37
C SER A 158 -10.54 -6.11 30.68
N ARG A 159 -11.50 -6.88 31.21
CA ARG A 159 -11.29 -7.73 32.37
C ARG A 159 -10.55 -9.03 32.04
N PHE A 160 -10.48 -9.49 30.79
CA PHE A 160 -9.63 -10.65 30.43
C PHE A 160 -8.14 -10.27 30.37
N LEU A 161 -7.81 -9.07 29.92
CA LEU A 161 -6.46 -8.49 30.04
C LEU A 161 -6.10 -8.14 31.49
N ALA A 162 -7.09 -7.73 32.31
CA ALA A 162 -6.88 -7.44 33.73
C ALA A 162 -6.91 -8.69 34.64
N ASP A 163 -7.72 -9.71 34.34
CA ASP A 163 -7.82 -10.97 35.10
C ASP A 163 -6.67 -11.94 34.74
N LEU A 164 -5.96 -11.72 33.61
CA LEU A 164 -4.64 -12.31 33.36
C LEU A 164 -3.59 -11.79 34.37
N LEU A 165 -3.89 -10.70 35.08
CA LEU A 165 -3.07 -10.08 36.13
C LEU A 165 -3.65 -10.24 37.55
N ALA A 166 -4.90 -10.68 37.73
CA ALA A 166 -5.49 -10.92 39.06
C ALA A 166 -6.64 -11.93 39.03
N GLY A 167 -6.60 -12.92 39.92
CA GLY A 167 -7.48 -14.08 39.87
C GLY A 167 -8.97 -13.87 40.12
N SER A 168 -9.76 -14.71 39.43
CA SER A 168 -11.03 -15.35 39.82
C SER A 168 -12.41 -14.66 39.67
N ARG A 169 -13.34 -15.48 39.10
CA ARG A 169 -14.82 -15.64 39.31
C ARG A 169 -15.87 -14.96 38.38
N LEU A 170 -16.77 -15.85 37.90
CA LEU A 170 -18.26 -15.81 37.68
C LEU A 170 -18.87 -14.85 36.62
N GLN A 171 -19.97 -15.11 35.86
CA GLN A 171 -20.80 -16.28 35.44
C GLN A 171 -21.84 -15.82 34.34
N LEU A 172 -22.43 -16.78 33.58
CA LEU A 172 -23.70 -16.77 32.78
C LEU A 172 -23.84 -15.85 31.52
N GLY A 173 -24.54 -16.18 30.42
CA GLY A 173 -25.25 -17.39 29.96
C GLY A 173 -25.89 -17.13 28.57
N GLN A 174 -26.03 -18.20 27.76
CA GLN A 174 -26.65 -18.35 26.41
C GLN A 174 -25.97 -17.72 25.17
N ARG A 175 -25.49 -18.56 24.22
CA ARG A 175 -25.39 -18.34 22.76
C ARG A 175 -24.63 -19.49 22.06
N ARG A 176 -25.28 -20.31 21.20
CA ARG A 176 -24.66 -21.43 20.45
C ARG A 176 -24.42 -21.17 18.95
N LEU A 177 -24.71 -19.96 18.44
CA LEU A 177 -24.34 -19.55 17.06
C LEU A 177 -23.40 -18.33 17.02
N VAL A 178 -23.35 -17.55 18.10
CA VAL A 178 -22.59 -16.28 18.17
C VAL A 178 -21.11 -16.50 18.52
N SER A 179 -20.78 -17.60 19.21
CA SER A 179 -19.40 -18.00 19.49
C SER A 179 -18.57 -18.17 18.21
N PHE A 180 -19.22 -18.58 17.12
CA PHE A 180 -18.56 -18.90 15.87
C PHE A 180 -18.15 -17.67 15.04
N LEU A 181 -19.04 -16.68 14.87
CA LEU A 181 -18.65 -15.41 14.25
C LEU A 181 -17.56 -14.70 15.08
N PHE A 182 -17.50 -14.97 16.39
CA PHE A 182 -16.46 -14.44 17.26
C PHE A 182 -15.09 -15.11 17.00
N SER A 183 -15.04 -16.44 16.83
CA SER A 183 -13.77 -17.15 16.57
C SER A 183 -13.25 -16.96 15.15
N LEU A 184 -14.14 -16.93 14.15
CA LEU A 184 -13.78 -16.72 12.73
C LEU A 184 -13.06 -15.37 12.54
N PHE A 185 -13.46 -14.37 13.32
CA PHE A 185 -12.92 -13.02 13.26
C PHE A 185 -11.82 -12.70 14.31
N CYS A 186 -11.54 -13.60 15.26
CA CYS A 186 -10.39 -13.44 16.16
C CYS A 186 -9.06 -13.84 15.51
N HIS A 187 -9.05 -14.72 14.49
CA HIS A 187 -7.82 -15.08 13.77
C HIS A 187 -7.17 -13.92 13.00
N LEU A 188 -7.92 -12.88 12.66
CA LEU A 188 -7.38 -11.68 12.00
C LEU A 188 -6.83 -10.63 12.99
N GLY A 189 -7.01 -10.82 14.30
CA GLY A 189 -6.59 -9.87 15.34
C GLY A 189 -5.39 -10.29 16.19
N ASP A 190 -4.86 -11.51 16.01
CA ASP A 190 -3.94 -12.14 16.97
C ASP A 190 -2.62 -12.64 16.35
N ILE A 191 -2.15 -12.00 15.27
CA ILE A 191 -0.82 -12.28 14.68
C ILE A 191 0.33 -11.72 15.55
N THR A 192 0.04 -10.92 16.57
CA THR A 192 1.07 -10.30 17.43
C THR A 192 1.52 -11.14 18.62
N THR A 193 0.92 -12.32 18.89
CA THR A 193 1.20 -13.08 20.14
C THR A 193 1.90 -14.43 19.95
N PHE A 194 2.32 -14.81 18.74
CA PHE A 194 3.18 -15.98 18.48
C PHE A 194 4.67 -15.60 18.45
N LYS A 195 5.23 -15.20 19.60
CA LYS A 195 6.69 -14.99 19.74
C LYS A 195 7.30 -15.36 21.09
N ARG A 196 6.66 -16.27 21.85
CA ARG A 196 7.23 -16.83 23.09
C ARG A 196 6.92 -18.31 23.25
N ALA A 197 7.49 -19.13 22.37
CA ALA A 197 7.65 -20.56 22.58
C ALA A 197 8.77 -21.15 21.69
N GLU A 198 9.89 -20.45 21.55
CA GLU A 198 11.13 -21.06 21.07
C GLU A 198 12.20 -20.80 22.13
N ASN A 199 12.15 -21.59 23.20
CA ASN A 199 13.32 -21.90 24.00
C ASN A 199 13.06 -23.22 24.71
N GLY A 200 13.71 -24.28 24.20
CA GLY A 200 13.98 -25.50 24.94
C GLY A 200 13.13 -26.70 24.56
N VAL A 201 13.50 -27.40 23.47
CA VAL A 201 13.60 -28.87 23.49
C VAL A 201 14.77 -29.30 22.62
N ASN A 202 15.80 -29.85 23.25
CA ASN A 202 16.89 -30.60 22.64
C ASN A 202 16.36 -31.91 22.06
N ILE A 203 16.57 -32.17 20.77
CA ILE A 203 16.62 -33.55 20.24
C ILE A 203 17.80 -33.63 19.25
N SER A 204 18.78 -34.47 19.60
CA SER A 204 19.97 -34.83 18.81
C SER A 204 19.66 -35.96 17.79
N PRO A 205 20.56 -36.22 16.81
CA PRO A 205 20.19 -36.66 15.46
C PRO A 205 20.32 -38.17 15.23
N GLY A 206 19.65 -38.69 14.18
CA GLY A 206 19.91 -40.02 13.66
C GLY A 206 19.27 -40.30 12.29
N GLY A 207 20.12 -40.68 11.31
CA GLY A 207 19.78 -41.32 10.03
C GLY A 207 19.11 -40.42 8.98
N GLY A 208 19.61 -40.17 7.77
CA GLY A 208 20.41 -41.01 6.89
C GLY A 208 19.51 -41.63 5.83
N GLU A 209 19.26 -40.96 4.69
CA GLU A 209 19.06 -41.63 3.38
C GLU A 209 19.00 -40.67 2.16
N ARG A 210 20.02 -40.84 1.31
CA ARG A 210 20.15 -40.81 -0.16
C ARG A 210 19.16 -40.04 -1.07
N GLN A 211 19.79 -39.12 -1.80
CA GLN A 211 19.62 -38.69 -3.21
C GLN A 211 18.65 -39.45 -4.13
N GLN A 212 17.86 -38.68 -4.89
CA GLN A 212 17.86 -38.77 -6.37
C GLN A 212 17.39 -37.45 -7.01
N GLY A 213 18.13 -37.02 -8.03
CA GLY A 213 18.03 -35.72 -8.67
C GLY A 213 16.99 -35.62 -9.78
N ARG A 214 16.60 -34.37 -10.07
CA ARG A 214 16.09 -33.95 -11.39
C ARG A 214 16.59 -32.54 -11.68
N GLN A 215 17.54 -32.46 -12.61
CA GLN A 215 17.97 -31.23 -13.25
C GLN A 215 16.83 -30.63 -14.08
N ARG A 216 16.63 -29.31 -13.98
CA ARG A 216 16.20 -28.48 -15.11
C ARG A 216 17.04 -27.19 -15.11
N GLN A 217 17.73 -27.00 -16.24
CA GLN A 217 18.37 -25.78 -16.74
C GLN A 217 17.35 -24.62 -16.70
N GLY A 218 17.67 -23.34 -16.53
CA GLY A 218 18.92 -22.58 -16.61
C GLY A 218 18.52 -21.16 -17.01
N GLY A 219 18.33 -20.26 -16.04
CA GLY A 219 18.16 -18.82 -16.25
C GLY A 219 19.41 -18.11 -15.74
N LYS A 220 20.04 -17.29 -16.59
CA LYS A 220 21.31 -16.60 -16.30
C LYS A 220 21.12 -15.62 -15.14
N ASN A 221 21.61 -15.97 -13.95
CA ASN A 221 21.68 -15.06 -12.80
C ASN A 221 22.67 -13.92 -13.08
N ALA A 222 22.25 -12.70 -12.76
CA ALA A 222 23.09 -11.51 -12.72
C ALA A 222 24.31 -11.77 -11.81
N LYS A 223 25.51 -11.61 -12.38
CA LYS A 223 26.77 -11.77 -11.64
C LYS A 223 27.08 -10.47 -10.92
N TRP A 224 26.71 -10.40 -9.64
CA TRP A 224 27.28 -9.43 -8.71
C TRP A 224 28.76 -9.77 -8.51
N THR A 225 29.67 -8.88 -8.90
CA THR A 225 31.11 -9.09 -8.77
C THR A 225 31.57 -8.85 -7.32
N GLN A 226 32.48 -9.70 -6.87
CA GLN A 226 33.00 -9.78 -5.49
C GLN A 226 33.58 -8.45 -4.95
N THR A 227 33.98 -7.55 -5.85
CA THR A 227 34.46 -6.19 -5.55
C THR A 227 33.38 -5.29 -4.91
N VAL A 228 32.09 -5.53 -5.16
CA VAL A 228 30.97 -4.77 -4.57
C VAL A 228 30.70 -5.19 -3.12
N LEU A 229 31.05 -6.43 -2.74
CA LEU A 229 30.86 -6.93 -1.38
C LEU A 229 31.98 -6.49 -0.42
N GLU A 230 33.18 -6.20 -0.94
CA GLU A 230 34.33 -5.77 -0.14
C GLU A 230 34.22 -4.30 0.35
N SER A 231 33.43 -3.46 -0.33
CA SER A 231 33.16 -2.07 0.12
C SER A 231 32.15 -1.98 1.27
N LEU A 232 31.51 -3.09 1.66
CA LEU A 232 30.45 -3.14 2.68
C LEU A 232 30.95 -3.53 4.10
N SER A 233 32.26 -3.45 4.38
CA SER A 233 32.76 -3.74 5.73
C SER A 233 32.44 -2.59 6.73
N PRO A 234 31.91 -2.85 7.95
CA PRO A 234 31.37 -1.81 8.85
C PRO A 234 32.39 -0.90 9.56
N LYS A 235 33.62 -0.72 9.05
CA LYS A 235 34.71 -0.09 9.82
C LYS A 235 35.24 1.25 9.30
N HIS A 236 34.65 1.86 8.27
CA HIS A 236 35.17 3.13 7.72
C HIS A 236 34.11 4.16 7.28
N PHE A 237 32.98 4.28 8.00
CA PHE A 237 32.00 5.33 7.72
C PHE A 237 31.79 6.26 8.92
N LEU A 238 32.80 7.10 9.16
CA LEU A 238 32.65 8.40 9.81
C LEU A 238 33.53 9.41 9.06
N GLN A 239 32.99 9.98 8.00
CA GLN A 239 33.49 11.25 7.47
C GLN A 239 32.30 12.10 7.05
N GLU A 240 32.09 13.16 7.83
CA GLU A 240 31.18 14.26 7.52
C GLU A 240 31.62 14.90 6.19
N HIS A 241 30.87 14.65 5.12
CA HIS A 241 30.90 15.51 3.95
C HIS A 241 29.71 16.47 4.02
N SER A 242 30.05 17.76 4.18
CA SER A 242 29.18 18.92 4.01
C SER A 242 28.34 18.77 2.75
N ARG A 243 27.02 18.66 2.88
CA ARG A 243 26.10 18.49 1.76
C ARG A 243 25.81 19.84 1.11
N ASP A 244 26.39 20.05 -0.07
CA ASP A 244 25.87 21.02 -1.02
C ASP A 244 24.42 20.68 -1.39
N CYS A 245 23.59 21.71 -1.56
CA CYS A 245 22.15 21.59 -1.79
C CYS A 245 21.84 20.73 -3.04
N LEU A 246 21.37 19.50 -2.82
CA LEU A 246 21.00 18.50 -3.85
C LEU A 246 19.83 18.97 -4.74
N TYR A 247 19.00 19.89 -4.27
CA TYR A 247 17.77 20.32 -4.94
C TYR A 247 17.99 21.58 -5.79
N ASN A 248 17.61 21.50 -7.07
CA ASN A 248 17.55 22.64 -7.98
C ASN A 248 16.13 22.75 -8.54
N ARG A 249 15.37 23.77 -8.10
CA ARG A 249 14.00 24.03 -8.51
C ARG A 249 13.85 24.22 -10.03
N THR A 250 14.77 24.93 -10.66
CA THR A 250 14.74 25.14 -12.12
C THR A 250 14.84 23.81 -12.84
N LEU A 251 15.75 22.94 -12.43
CA LEU A 251 15.83 21.60 -13.02
C LEU A 251 14.57 20.78 -12.77
N ALA A 252 13.98 20.85 -11.57
CA ALA A 252 12.74 20.15 -11.26
C ALA A 252 11.58 20.59 -12.16
N LEU A 253 11.49 21.88 -12.53
CA LEU A 253 10.51 22.40 -13.48
C LEU A 253 10.67 21.84 -14.90
N TYR A 254 11.90 21.55 -15.35
CA TYR A 254 12.11 20.85 -16.62
C TYR A 254 11.73 19.38 -16.50
N VAL A 255 12.18 18.73 -15.44
CA VAL A 255 12.04 17.27 -15.25
C VAL A 255 10.58 16.85 -15.02
N VAL A 256 9.75 17.71 -14.43
CA VAL A 256 8.31 17.45 -14.30
C VAL A 256 7.60 17.44 -15.65
N GLU A 257 8.02 18.27 -16.61
CA GLU A 257 7.44 18.29 -17.96
C GLU A 257 7.80 17.02 -18.73
N TYR A 258 9.02 16.49 -18.57
CA TYR A 258 9.39 15.18 -19.10
C TYR A 258 8.55 14.05 -18.47
N ALA A 259 8.40 14.06 -17.14
CA ALA A 259 7.53 13.11 -16.44
C ALA A 259 6.05 13.23 -16.84
N ALA A 260 5.61 14.43 -17.25
CA ALA A 260 4.26 14.68 -17.73
C ALA A 260 4.07 14.25 -19.20
N ALA A 261 5.07 14.42 -20.06
CA ALA A 261 5.01 14.08 -21.49
C ALA A 261 4.77 12.58 -21.71
N VAL A 262 5.34 11.71 -20.88
CA VAL A 262 5.17 10.25 -21.00
C VAL A 262 3.71 9.78 -20.86
N TYR A 263 2.78 10.64 -20.40
CA TYR A 263 1.35 10.35 -20.31
C TYR A 263 0.54 10.64 -21.58
N VAL A 264 1.16 11.20 -22.63
CA VAL A 264 0.49 11.38 -23.93
C VAL A 264 0.20 10.02 -24.55
N ASP A 265 -1.06 9.79 -24.94
CA ASP A 265 -1.52 8.52 -25.51
C ASP A 265 -1.46 8.53 -27.06
N ASN A 266 -0.37 9.04 -27.62
CA ASN A 266 -0.09 9.03 -29.05
C ASN A 266 1.41 8.75 -29.28
N PRO A 267 1.81 7.47 -29.43
CA PRO A 267 3.21 7.10 -29.61
C PRO A 267 3.89 7.77 -30.83
N PRO A 268 3.24 7.91 -32.01
CA PRO A 268 3.78 8.69 -33.11
C PRO A 268 4.15 10.15 -32.77
N SER A 269 3.29 10.86 -32.04
CA SER A 269 3.55 12.27 -31.69
C SER A 269 4.63 12.42 -30.62
N LEU A 270 4.72 11.45 -29.71
CA LEU A 270 5.82 11.34 -28.75
C LEU A 270 7.14 11.07 -29.46
N LEU A 271 7.20 10.07 -30.36
CA LEU A 271 8.42 9.73 -31.08
C LEU A 271 8.95 10.89 -31.92
N ALA A 272 8.05 11.67 -32.54
CA ALA A 272 8.38 12.88 -33.29
C ALA A 272 8.58 14.13 -32.40
N TRP A 273 8.35 14.00 -31.09
CA TRP A 273 8.38 15.08 -30.10
C TRP A 273 7.58 16.33 -30.50
N ASN A 274 6.37 16.14 -31.04
CA ASN A 274 5.48 17.23 -31.48
C ASN A 274 4.12 17.25 -30.77
N CYS A 275 3.98 16.42 -29.73
CA CYS A 275 2.80 16.29 -28.90
C CYS A 275 2.42 17.58 -28.12
N SER A 276 1.23 17.60 -27.52
CA SER A 276 0.74 18.72 -26.71
C SER A 276 1.66 19.10 -25.53
N ARG A 277 2.44 18.14 -25.01
CA ARG A 277 3.39 18.28 -23.89
C ARG A 277 4.87 18.31 -24.32
N CYS A 278 5.14 18.29 -25.62
CA CYS A 278 6.49 18.23 -26.19
C CYS A 278 7.02 19.62 -26.58
N ARG A 279 6.50 20.68 -25.92
CA ARG A 279 6.75 22.10 -26.24
C ARG A 279 7.28 22.82 -25.01
N GLY A 280 7.63 24.09 -25.16
CA GLY A 280 8.09 24.91 -24.03
C GLY A 280 9.43 24.40 -23.49
N LEU A 281 9.46 24.02 -22.21
CA LEU A 281 10.69 23.62 -21.50
C LEU A 281 11.31 22.32 -22.04
N THR A 282 10.55 21.49 -22.75
CA THR A 282 11.07 20.24 -23.33
C THR A 282 11.30 20.34 -24.84
N ALA A 283 11.17 21.53 -25.42
CA ALA A 283 11.31 21.72 -26.87
C ALA A 283 12.69 21.31 -27.37
N GLY A 284 12.74 20.55 -28.47
CA GLY A 284 13.99 20.09 -29.08
C GLY A 284 14.57 18.79 -28.48
N PHE A 285 13.88 18.16 -27.52
CA PHE A 285 14.25 16.82 -27.06
C PHE A 285 14.16 15.80 -28.20
N GLN A 286 15.12 14.88 -28.23
CA GLN A 286 15.24 13.87 -29.27
C GLN A 286 15.06 12.48 -28.68
N ILE A 287 13.93 11.82 -28.97
CA ILE A 287 13.73 10.43 -28.56
C ILE A 287 14.68 9.54 -29.35
N VAL A 288 15.38 8.67 -28.63
CA VAL A 288 16.20 7.59 -29.19
C VAL A 288 15.46 6.26 -29.12
N GLU A 289 14.73 6.02 -28.03
CA GLU A 289 13.93 4.81 -27.84
C GLU A 289 12.61 5.16 -27.15
N LEU A 290 11.49 4.73 -27.74
CA LEU A 290 10.15 4.77 -27.14
C LEU A 290 9.67 3.35 -26.88
N VAL A 291 9.29 3.07 -25.64
CA VAL A 291 8.85 1.75 -25.20
C VAL A 291 7.38 1.80 -24.84
N VAL A 292 6.58 0.94 -25.48
CA VAL A 292 5.16 0.74 -25.19
C VAL A 292 4.93 -0.75 -24.97
N ASP A 293 4.83 -1.17 -23.72
CA ASP A 293 4.53 -2.55 -23.34
C ASP A 293 3.00 -2.69 -23.19
N VAL A 294 2.35 -3.05 -24.30
CA VAL A 294 0.88 -3.18 -24.35
C VAL A 294 0.34 -4.22 -23.36
N PRO A 295 0.92 -5.44 -23.23
CA PRO A 295 0.44 -6.43 -22.26
C PRO A 295 0.40 -5.94 -20.81
N HIS A 296 1.35 -5.10 -20.41
CA HIS A 296 1.48 -4.62 -19.04
C HIS A 296 1.07 -3.15 -18.87
N CYS A 297 0.56 -2.51 -19.92
CA CYS A 297 0.19 -1.10 -19.96
C CYS A 297 1.31 -0.14 -19.52
N LEU A 298 2.58 -0.49 -19.76
CA LEU A 298 3.74 0.32 -19.39
C LEU A 298 4.21 1.17 -20.56
N GLN A 299 4.74 2.36 -20.24
CA GLN A 299 5.32 3.26 -21.23
C GLN A 299 6.54 3.96 -20.64
N ALA A 300 7.60 4.06 -21.42
CA ALA A 300 8.79 4.84 -21.09
C ALA A 300 9.46 5.34 -22.36
N TYR A 301 10.30 6.35 -22.24
CA TYR A 301 11.19 6.76 -23.32
C TYR A 301 12.58 7.09 -22.82
N VAL A 302 13.54 7.03 -23.74
CA VAL A 302 14.92 7.47 -23.58
C VAL A 302 15.24 8.45 -24.69
N GLY A 303 15.84 9.58 -24.36
CA GLY A 303 16.24 10.57 -25.34
C GLY A 303 17.27 11.57 -24.83
N VAL A 304 17.64 12.51 -25.68
CA VAL A 304 18.67 13.52 -25.40
C VAL A 304 18.02 14.91 -25.32
N ALA A 305 18.30 15.59 -24.20
CA ALA A 305 18.01 17.00 -23.97
C ALA A 305 19.32 17.80 -24.11
N GLU A 306 19.51 18.46 -25.25
CA GLU A 306 20.76 19.20 -25.54
C GLU A 306 20.93 20.45 -24.68
N ASP A 307 19.83 21.09 -24.32
CA ASP A 307 19.78 22.25 -23.43
C ASP A 307 20.22 21.90 -22.00
N LEU A 308 19.83 20.72 -21.52
CA LEU A 308 20.25 20.18 -20.23
C LEU A 308 21.61 19.45 -20.29
N LYS A 309 22.14 19.19 -21.49
CA LYS A 309 23.27 18.27 -21.72
C LYS A 309 23.07 16.95 -20.97
N ALA A 310 21.87 16.39 -21.11
CA ALA A 310 21.48 15.21 -20.38
C ALA A 310 20.76 14.20 -21.28
N MET A 311 21.04 12.92 -21.05
CA MET A 311 20.13 11.85 -21.43
C MET A 311 19.00 11.80 -20.41
N VAL A 312 17.75 11.88 -20.87
CA VAL A 312 16.56 11.81 -20.01
C VAL A 312 15.84 10.48 -20.25
N ILE A 313 15.54 9.79 -19.14
CA ILE A 313 14.77 8.55 -19.12
C ILE A 313 13.51 8.82 -18.30
N ALA A 314 12.33 8.70 -18.92
CA ALA A 314 11.07 8.95 -18.24
C ALA A 314 10.17 7.72 -18.26
N PHE A 315 9.55 7.43 -17.11
CA PHE A 315 8.63 6.32 -16.92
C PHE A 315 7.22 6.78 -16.60
N ARG A 316 6.22 6.22 -17.29
CA ARG A 316 4.80 6.46 -17.01
C ARG A 316 4.36 5.67 -15.78
N GLY A 317 3.54 6.30 -14.95
CA GLY A 317 2.75 5.58 -13.95
C GLY A 317 1.53 4.88 -14.55
N THR A 318 0.63 4.41 -13.70
CA THR A 318 -0.58 3.67 -14.10
C THR A 318 -1.53 4.57 -14.91
N GLN A 319 -2.04 4.07 -16.04
CA GLN A 319 -3.17 4.66 -16.77
C GLN A 319 -4.46 3.96 -16.31
N GLU A 320 -5.28 4.57 -15.46
CA GLU A 320 -6.67 4.13 -15.26
C GLU A 320 -7.61 5.30 -15.00
N THR A 321 -8.85 5.15 -15.47
CA THR A 321 -10.00 6.04 -15.28
C THR A 321 -10.57 5.99 -13.85
N SER A 322 -9.98 5.19 -12.95
CA SER A 322 -10.21 5.21 -11.51
C SER A 322 -8.88 5.31 -10.78
N TYR A 323 -8.46 6.53 -10.42
CA TYR A 323 -7.23 6.75 -9.67
C TYR A 323 -7.24 6.12 -8.25
N GLN A 324 -8.35 5.49 -7.84
CA GLN A 324 -8.48 4.79 -6.56
C GLN A 324 -7.97 3.34 -6.66
N ASN A 325 -8.20 2.66 -7.80
CA ASN A 325 -7.84 1.26 -7.99
C ASN A 325 -6.32 1.01 -7.87
N TRP A 326 -5.48 1.93 -8.37
CA TRP A 326 -4.03 1.74 -8.30
C TRP A 326 -3.45 2.04 -6.92
N ALA A 327 -3.99 3.01 -6.18
CA ALA A 327 -3.56 3.27 -4.80
C ALA A 327 -3.92 2.08 -3.90
N GLU A 328 -5.04 1.41 -4.20
CA GLU A 328 -5.42 0.13 -3.59
C GLU A 328 -4.42 -0.98 -3.94
N ASP A 329 -4.04 -1.16 -5.20
CA ASP A 329 -3.02 -2.14 -5.60
C ASP A 329 -1.67 -1.94 -4.89
N LEU A 330 -1.26 -0.68 -4.69
CA LEU A 330 -0.06 -0.30 -3.92
C LEU A 330 -0.21 -0.54 -2.42
N TYR A 331 -1.44 -0.49 -1.90
CA TYR A 331 -1.73 -0.78 -0.50
C TYR A 331 -1.60 -2.29 -0.19
N PHE A 332 -2.02 -3.15 -1.13
CA PHE A 332 -2.15 -4.60 -0.90
C PHE A 332 -0.90 -5.42 -1.19
N ARG A 333 0.04 -4.95 -2.03
CA ARG A 333 1.28 -5.68 -2.32
C ARG A 333 2.39 -5.30 -1.32
N GLN A 334 2.52 -6.12 -0.28
CA GLN A 334 3.54 -5.96 0.75
C GLN A 334 4.92 -6.42 0.27
N LEU A 335 5.98 -6.13 1.04
CA LEU A 335 7.35 -6.57 0.74
C LEU A 335 7.36 -8.09 0.60
N ASP A 336 7.38 -8.58 -0.63
CA ASP A 336 7.17 -9.99 -0.96
C ASP A 336 8.30 -10.56 -1.82
N LEU A 337 9.26 -9.72 -2.22
CA LEU A 337 10.41 -10.12 -3.03
C LEU A 337 11.73 -9.70 -2.37
N ASN A 338 12.62 -10.68 -2.16
CA ASN A 338 14.01 -10.42 -1.79
C ASN A 338 14.75 -9.86 -3.01
N TYR A 339 15.34 -8.67 -2.87
CA TYR A 339 16.06 -8.04 -3.95
C TYR A 339 17.31 -8.88 -4.28
N PRO A 340 17.48 -9.37 -5.52
CA PRO A 340 18.58 -10.26 -5.84
C PRO A 340 19.95 -9.60 -5.64
N GLY A 341 20.84 -10.28 -4.92
CA GLY A 341 22.24 -9.84 -4.72
C GLY A 341 22.48 -8.92 -3.52
N ILE A 342 21.45 -8.52 -2.79
CA ILE A 342 21.60 -7.72 -1.56
C ILE A 342 20.92 -8.48 -0.42
N GLU A 343 21.72 -9.00 0.51
CA GLU A 343 21.22 -9.78 1.64
C GLU A 343 20.28 -8.94 2.53
N GLY A 344 19.09 -9.47 2.80
CA GLY A 344 18.08 -8.80 3.63
C GLY A 344 17.33 -7.63 2.96
N ALA A 345 17.75 -7.19 1.77
CA ALA A 345 16.99 -6.18 1.02
C ALA A 345 15.71 -6.80 0.46
N MET A 346 14.59 -6.12 0.67
CA MET A 346 13.29 -6.51 0.12
C MET A 346 12.69 -5.35 -0.65
N VAL A 347 11.95 -5.66 -1.70
CA VAL A 347 11.22 -4.70 -2.53
C VAL A 347 9.82 -5.20 -2.84
N HIS A 348 8.95 -4.27 -3.23
CA HIS A 348 7.62 -4.58 -3.73
C HIS A 348 7.70 -5.34 -5.06
N SER A 349 7.19 -6.57 -5.13
CA SER A 349 7.25 -7.42 -6.34
C SER A 349 6.65 -6.75 -7.56
N GLY A 350 5.55 -6.00 -7.39
CA GLY A 350 4.90 -5.30 -8.49
C GLY A 350 5.82 -4.33 -9.23
N PHE A 351 6.56 -3.49 -8.50
CA PHE A 351 7.52 -2.56 -9.11
C PHE A 351 8.71 -3.32 -9.70
N TYR A 352 9.22 -4.32 -8.97
CA TYR A 352 10.34 -5.13 -9.43
C TYR A 352 10.02 -5.85 -10.74
N VAL A 353 8.86 -6.50 -10.83
CA VAL A 353 8.38 -7.22 -12.02
C VAL A 353 8.10 -6.27 -13.15
N ALA A 354 7.42 -5.14 -12.90
CA ALA A 354 7.11 -4.15 -13.93
C ALA A 354 8.39 -3.62 -14.62
N TYR A 355 9.46 -3.42 -13.85
CA TYR A 355 10.74 -3.00 -14.41
C TYR A 355 11.55 -4.17 -15.01
N HIS A 356 11.83 -5.23 -14.26
CA HIS A 356 12.79 -6.27 -14.65
C HIS A 356 12.22 -7.38 -15.55
N ASN A 357 10.93 -7.65 -15.47
CA ASN A 357 10.30 -8.83 -16.07
C ASN A 357 9.26 -8.46 -17.13
N THR A 358 9.55 -7.39 -17.87
CA THR A 358 8.76 -6.88 -19.00
C THR A 358 9.72 -6.44 -20.11
N THR A 359 9.18 -5.97 -21.24
CA THR A 359 10.01 -5.42 -22.33
C THR A 359 10.66 -4.08 -21.99
N LEU A 360 10.27 -3.49 -20.85
CA LEU A 360 10.64 -2.15 -20.45
C LEU A 360 12.15 -1.99 -20.25
N ARG A 361 12.73 -2.81 -19.36
CA ARG A 361 14.16 -2.73 -19.03
C ARG A 361 15.04 -2.95 -20.25
N GLU A 362 14.79 -3.99 -21.03
CA GLU A 362 15.64 -4.30 -22.19
C GLU A 362 15.64 -3.17 -23.23
N SER A 363 14.48 -2.59 -23.51
CA SER A 363 14.37 -1.50 -24.48
C SER A 363 14.98 -0.19 -23.95
N VAL A 364 14.72 0.17 -22.68
CA VAL A 364 15.38 1.34 -22.06
C VAL A 364 16.90 1.19 -22.10
N MET A 365 17.44 0.02 -21.74
CA MET A 365 18.89 -0.22 -21.78
C MET A 365 19.47 -0.13 -23.19
N ARG A 366 18.73 -0.57 -24.21
CA ARG A 366 19.13 -0.42 -25.63
C ARG A 366 19.25 1.06 -26.02
N GLY A 367 18.28 1.88 -25.63
CA GLY A 367 18.31 3.33 -25.85
C GLY A 367 19.50 3.99 -25.14
N VAL A 368 19.73 3.62 -23.87
CA VAL A 368 20.86 4.10 -23.08
C VAL A 368 22.19 3.75 -23.72
N GLN A 369 22.40 2.48 -24.10
CA GLN A 369 23.63 2.04 -24.75
C GLN A 369 23.86 2.74 -26.09
N THR A 370 22.79 3.01 -26.86
CA THR A 370 22.87 3.75 -28.13
C THR A 370 23.36 5.18 -27.93
N ILE A 371 22.87 5.87 -26.89
CA ILE A 371 23.33 7.22 -26.55
C ILE A 371 24.78 7.17 -26.05
N LEU A 372 25.10 6.28 -25.11
CA LEU A 372 26.46 6.18 -24.56
C LEU A 372 27.52 5.79 -25.60
N ALA A 373 27.13 5.09 -26.67
CA ALA A 373 28.02 4.77 -27.78
C ALA A 373 28.37 5.99 -28.66
N SER A 374 27.53 7.03 -28.66
CA SER A 374 27.70 8.22 -29.50
C SER A 374 28.07 9.48 -28.72
N ARG A 375 27.69 9.57 -27.44
CA ARG A 375 27.83 10.73 -26.57
C ARG A 375 28.25 10.28 -25.17
N ASN A 376 29.42 10.72 -24.72
CA ASN A 376 29.94 10.46 -23.37
C ASN A 376 30.00 11.73 -22.50
N ASP A 377 29.61 12.88 -23.05
CA ASP A 377 29.58 14.19 -22.42
C ASP A 377 28.27 14.48 -21.68
N LEU A 378 27.28 13.58 -21.80
CA LEU A 378 25.95 13.77 -21.24
C LEU A 378 25.86 13.26 -19.80
N SER A 379 25.23 14.06 -18.94
CA SER A 379 24.73 13.58 -17.65
C SER A 379 23.50 12.68 -17.84
N THR A 380 23.12 11.90 -16.83
CA THR A 380 21.91 11.06 -16.89
C THR A 380 20.85 11.56 -15.91
N ILE A 381 19.64 11.79 -16.41
CA ILE A 381 18.46 12.14 -15.61
C ILE A 381 17.43 11.03 -15.76
N VAL A 382 16.98 10.49 -14.63
CA VAL A 382 15.90 9.50 -14.59
C VAL A 382 14.72 10.08 -13.82
N THR A 383 13.53 9.99 -14.41
CA THR A 383 12.32 10.59 -13.86
C THR A 383 11.10 9.70 -14.04
N GLY A 384 10.10 9.94 -13.21
CA GLY A 384 8.83 9.26 -13.28
C GLY A 384 7.87 9.78 -12.24
N HIS A 385 6.59 9.57 -12.52
CA HIS A 385 5.49 9.96 -11.65
C HIS A 385 4.76 8.71 -11.15
N SER A 386 4.31 8.73 -9.88
CA SER A 386 3.54 7.62 -9.30
C SER A 386 4.33 6.31 -9.34
N MET A 387 3.73 5.21 -9.81
CA MET A 387 4.40 3.95 -10.13
C MET A 387 5.62 4.13 -11.07
N GLY A 388 5.57 5.12 -11.97
CA GLY A 388 6.69 5.49 -12.82
C GLY A 388 7.91 5.98 -12.02
N GLY A 389 7.70 6.66 -10.89
CA GLY A 389 8.77 7.04 -9.98
C GLY A 389 9.46 5.82 -9.36
N ALA A 390 8.69 4.79 -9.00
CA ALA A 390 9.27 3.54 -8.50
C ALA A 390 10.13 2.83 -9.57
N MET A 391 9.65 2.77 -10.81
CA MET A 391 10.42 2.21 -11.94
C MET A 391 11.65 3.06 -12.28
N ALA A 392 11.54 4.39 -12.20
CA ALA A 392 12.65 5.33 -12.39
C ALA A 392 13.77 5.06 -11.38
N SER A 393 13.43 4.87 -10.11
CA SER A 393 14.40 4.53 -9.08
C SER A 393 15.04 3.16 -9.30
N LEU A 394 14.27 2.12 -9.63
CA LEU A 394 14.86 0.81 -9.97
C LEU A 394 15.80 0.89 -11.19
N CYS A 395 15.44 1.70 -12.19
CA CYS A 395 16.27 1.96 -13.36
C CYS A 395 17.57 2.67 -13.00
N ALA A 396 17.50 3.70 -12.17
CA ALA A 396 18.68 4.43 -11.71
C ALA A 396 19.66 3.51 -10.97
N LEU A 397 19.15 2.63 -10.09
CA LEU A 397 19.97 1.65 -9.40
C LEU A 397 20.62 0.65 -10.37
N ASP A 398 19.89 0.17 -11.38
CA ASP A 398 20.42 -0.72 -12.43
C ASP A 398 21.53 -0.04 -13.25
N LEU A 399 21.34 1.22 -13.63
CA LEU A 399 22.34 2.02 -14.35
C LEU A 399 23.61 2.24 -13.53
N ALA A 400 23.47 2.57 -12.24
CA ALA A 400 24.60 2.76 -11.35
C ALA A 400 25.34 1.45 -11.07
N ALA A 401 24.63 0.39 -10.71
CA ALA A 401 25.21 -0.87 -10.27
C ALA A 401 25.72 -1.76 -11.42
N ASN A 402 24.96 -1.86 -12.52
CA ASN A 402 25.26 -2.79 -13.61
C ASN A 402 25.90 -2.14 -14.83
N TYR A 403 25.69 -0.83 -15.04
CA TYR A 403 26.27 -0.08 -16.17
C TYR A 403 27.36 0.92 -15.74
N GLY A 404 27.56 1.12 -14.44
CA GLY A 404 28.64 1.94 -13.90
C GLY A 404 28.48 3.44 -14.11
N LEU A 405 27.26 3.93 -14.38
CA LEU A 405 26.99 5.36 -14.54
C LEU A 405 27.10 6.06 -13.17
N LYS A 406 27.96 7.08 -13.10
CA LYS A 406 28.20 7.85 -11.86
C LYS A 406 27.52 9.22 -11.85
N ASP A 407 27.42 9.87 -13.01
CA ASP A 407 26.73 11.15 -13.16
C ASP A 407 25.24 10.91 -13.46
N LEU A 408 24.54 10.49 -12.40
CA LEU A 408 23.16 10.08 -12.44
C LEU A 408 22.35 10.91 -11.45
N LYS A 409 21.29 11.55 -11.94
CA LYS A 409 20.35 12.33 -11.13
C LYS A 409 18.96 11.76 -11.26
N VAL A 410 18.26 11.62 -10.15
CA VAL A 410 16.90 11.12 -10.13
C VAL A 410 15.98 12.17 -9.52
N ILE A 411 14.92 12.52 -10.24
CA ILE A 411 13.85 13.36 -9.69
C ILE A 411 12.54 12.64 -9.95
N THR A 412 11.82 12.26 -8.89
CA THR A 412 10.54 11.56 -9.01
C THR A 412 9.41 12.37 -8.38
N PHE A 413 8.19 12.19 -8.88
CA PHE A 413 7.01 12.92 -8.42
C PHE A 413 5.99 11.93 -7.85
N GLY A 414 5.57 12.11 -6.60
CA GLY A 414 4.58 11.22 -5.96
C GLY A 414 5.03 9.78 -5.92
N GLN A 415 6.32 9.52 -5.71
CA GLN A 415 6.87 8.16 -5.68
C GLN A 415 6.38 7.41 -4.42
N PRO A 416 5.87 6.17 -4.56
CA PRO A 416 5.58 5.29 -3.44
C PRO A 416 6.87 4.70 -2.82
N ARG A 417 6.80 4.21 -1.60
CA ARG A 417 7.91 3.44 -1.02
C ARG A 417 8.14 2.16 -1.83
N ILE A 418 9.40 1.82 -2.06
CA ILE A 418 9.77 0.72 -2.97
C ILE A 418 10.24 -0.52 -2.22
N GLY A 419 11.01 -0.33 -1.15
CA GLY A 419 11.67 -1.42 -0.43
C GLY A 419 11.81 -1.16 1.05
N ASN A 420 12.43 -2.10 1.77
CA ASN A 420 12.72 -1.95 3.19
C ASN A 420 13.90 -1.00 3.45
N SER A 421 14.22 -0.76 4.73
CA SER A 421 15.33 0.11 5.13
C SER A 421 16.69 -0.33 4.57
N ILE A 422 16.94 -1.64 4.43
CA ILE A 422 18.17 -2.18 3.84
C ILE A 422 18.26 -1.82 2.35
N PHE A 423 17.16 -1.98 1.59
CA PHE A 423 17.10 -1.53 0.21
C PHE A 423 17.30 -0.01 0.11
N ALA A 424 16.64 0.77 0.96
CA ALA A 424 16.74 2.23 0.97
C ALA A 424 18.17 2.73 1.24
N ALA A 425 18.85 2.14 2.22
CA ALA A 425 20.25 2.46 2.52
C ALA A 425 21.18 2.08 1.34
N THR A 426 20.96 0.92 0.73
CA THR A 426 21.74 0.48 -0.43
C THR A 426 21.52 1.41 -1.62
N TYR A 427 20.27 1.79 -1.89
CA TYR A 427 19.93 2.74 -2.95
C TYR A 427 20.69 4.06 -2.76
N ASN A 428 20.65 4.65 -1.55
CA ASN A 428 21.33 5.91 -1.26
C ASN A 428 22.85 5.85 -1.48
N ALA A 429 23.46 4.67 -1.32
CA ALA A 429 24.89 4.49 -1.56
C ALA A 429 25.24 4.49 -3.06
N PHE A 430 24.38 3.91 -3.91
CA PHE A 430 24.60 3.85 -5.36
C PHE A 430 24.11 5.10 -6.10
N VAL A 431 23.01 5.70 -5.64
CA VAL A 431 22.34 6.82 -6.30
C VAL A 431 22.09 7.96 -5.29
N PRO A 432 23.15 8.63 -4.82
CA PRO A 432 23.02 9.67 -3.79
C PRO A 432 22.32 10.95 -4.30
N ASN A 433 22.36 11.20 -5.61
CA ASN A 433 21.79 12.38 -6.26
C ASN A 433 20.31 12.18 -6.63
N THR A 434 19.50 11.79 -5.64
CA THR A 434 18.07 11.53 -5.82
C THR A 434 17.25 12.54 -5.02
N VAL A 435 16.20 13.07 -5.65
CA VAL A 435 15.20 13.95 -5.05
C VAL A 435 13.82 13.35 -5.27
N ARG A 436 13.04 13.21 -4.20
CA ARG A 436 11.63 12.82 -4.26
C ARG A 436 10.75 14.03 -3.99
N MET A 437 9.96 14.43 -4.97
CA MET A 437 8.97 15.48 -4.78
C MET A 437 7.65 14.87 -4.29
N THR A 438 7.13 15.41 -3.19
CA THR A 438 5.82 15.07 -2.61
C THR A 438 4.95 16.33 -2.62
N HIS A 439 3.63 16.18 -2.71
CA HIS A 439 2.74 17.33 -2.84
C HIS A 439 1.56 17.26 -1.85
N SER A 440 1.46 18.26 -0.98
CA SER A 440 0.40 18.50 -0.01
C SER A 440 0.03 17.21 0.73
N HIS A 441 -1.18 16.68 0.52
CA HIS A 441 -1.68 15.46 1.15
C HIS A 441 -1.73 14.27 0.18
N ASP A 442 -0.85 14.25 -0.83
CA ASP A 442 -0.73 13.14 -1.78
C ASP A 442 -0.63 11.82 -1.01
N ILE A 443 -1.52 10.88 -1.31
CA ILE A 443 -1.56 9.56 -0.68
C ILE A 443 -0.39 8.66 -1.07
N VAL A 444 0.20 8.81 -2.26
CA VAL A 444 1.15 7.82 -2.82
C VAL A 444 2.45 7.71 -2.08
N PRO A 445 3.11 8.82 -1.69
CA PRO A 445 4.29 8.75 -0.88
C PRO A 445 4.03 8.08 0.48
N HIS A 446 2.78 7.97 0.93
CA HIS A 446 2.45 7.27 2.17
C HIS A 446 2.20 5.78 1.97
N LEU A 447 2.30 5.28 0.74
CA LEU A 447 2.08 3.88 0.36
C LEU A 447 3.35 3.23 -0.18
N PRO A 448 3.54 1.92 0.01
CA PRO A 448 2.83 1.10 1.00
C PRO A 448 3.08 1.61 2.44
N PRO A 449 2.19 1.32 3.41
CA PRO A 449 2.21 1.94 4.73
C PRO A 449 3.48 1.64 5.54
N TYR A 450 3.89 2.63 6.34
CA TYR A 450 4.99 2.52 7.29
C TYR A 450 4.47 2.00 8.64
N TYR A 451 5.01 0.89 9.14
CA TYR A 451 4.66 0.32 10.44
C TYR A 451 5.80 0.50 11.45
N THR A 452 5.61 1.40 12.42
CA THR A 452 6.58 1.70 13.49
C THR A 452 6.98 0.47 14.32
N LEU A 453 6.07 -0.49 14.52
CA LEU A 453 6.31 -1.71 15.31
C LEU A 453 7.09 -2.80 14.55
N LEU A 454 7.29 -2.68 13.23
CA LEU A 454 8.00 -3.63 12.36
C LEU A 454 9.09 -2.94 11.54
N GLY A 455 9.82 -1.99 12.14
CA GLY A 455 10.74 -1.08 11.44
C GLY A 455 11.80 -1.73 10.53
N GLU A 456 12.27 -2.94 10.82
CA GLU A 456 13.27 -3.64 9.97
C GLU A 456 12.66 -4.28 8.70
N LYS A 457 11.35 -4.56 8.73
CA LYS A 457 10.59 -5.16 7.62
C LYS A 457 9.52 -4.21 7.08
N THR A 458 9.56 -2.94 7.46
CA THR A 458 8.65 -1.94 6.91
C THR A 458 9.24 -1.34 5.66
N TYR A 459 8.37 -0.93 4.75
CA TYR A 459 8.77 -0.08 3.64
C TYR A 459 9.37 1.22 4.16
N HIS A 460 10.44 1.67 3.51
CA HIS A 460 11.17 2.87 3.84
C HIS A 460 11.51 3.63 2.56
N HIS A 461 11.31 4.94 2.59
CA HIS A 461 11.80 5.83 1.55
C HIS A 461 13.32 5.96 1.60
N PHE A 462 13.91 6.29 0.47
CA PHE A 462 15.30 6.68 0.34
C PHE A 462 15.37 8.09 -0.21
N ALA A 463 16.56 8.68 -0.20
CA ALA A 463 16.84 10.00 -0.75
C ALA A 463 16.08 11.17 -0.11
N THR A 464 16.52 12.38 -0.45
CA THR A 464 15.98 13.63 0.07
C THR A 464 14.56 13.88 -0.46
N GLU A 465 13.64 14.19 0.44
CA GLU A 465 12.30 14.64 0.09
C GLU A 465 12.28 16.16 -0.12
N VAL A 466 11.52 16.61 -1.12
CA VAL A 466 11.11 18.00 -1.26
C VAL A 466 9.59 18.04 -1.23
N TRP A 467 9.04 18.58 -0.14
CA TRP A 467 7.61 18.62 0.09
C TRP A 467 7.04 19.95 -0.38
N ILE A 468 6.17 19.88 -1.39
CA ILE A 468 5.43 21.03 -1.92
C ILE A 468 4.12 21.12 -1.14
N PHE A 469 3.82 22.21 -0.46
CA PHE A 469 2.57 22.34 0.31
C PHE A 469 1.97 23.74 0.19
N LYS A 470 0.66 23.83 0.41
CA LYS A 470 -0.08 25.08 0.26
C LYS A 470 -0.48 25.63 1.63
N ILE A 471 -0.13 26.89 1.89
CA ILE A 471 -0.64 27.64 3.04
C ILE A 471 -1.72 28.60 2.55
N GLN A 472 -2.87 28.56 3.21
CA GLN A 472 -3.95 29.50 2.97
C GLN A 472 -3.87 30.68 3.94
N VAL A 473 -3.74 31.89 3.40
CA VAL A 473 -3.79 33.15 4.18
C VAL A 473 -4.96 33.98 3.66
N GLY A 474 -6.08 33.93 4.39
CA GLY A 474 -7.34 34.54 3.95
C GLY A 474 -7.91 33.85 2.70
N ARG A 475 -8.02 34.59 1.59
CA ARG A 475 -8.47 34.07 0.28
C ARG A 475 -7.31 33.68 -0.66
N LEU A 476 -6.07 33.94 -0.26
CA LEU A 476 -4.88 33.67 -1.07
C LEU A 476 -4.29 32.31 -0.67
N GLN A 477 -3.93 31.50 -1.68
CA GLN A 477 -3.18 30.27 -1.51
C GLN A 477 -1.75 30.49 -2.00
N TYR A 478 -0.79 30.17 -1.14
CA TYR A 478 0.64 30.24 -1.44
C TYR A 478 1.21 28.84 -1.42
N GLU A 479 2.00 28.49 -2.44
CA GLU A 479 2.71 27.21 -2.54
C GLU A 479 4.15 27.38 -2.09
N PHE A 480 4.61 26.47 -1.22
CA PHE A 480 5.95 26.45 -0.63
C PHE A 480 6.62 25.11 -0.90
N GLU A 481 7.95 25.11 -0.96
CA GLU A 481 8.79 23.92 -1.15
C GLU A 481 9.72 23.79 0.06
N GLU A 482 9.55 22.74 0.87
CA GLU A 482 10.43 22.41 1.99
C GLU A 482 11.40 21.30 1.57
N VAL A 483 12.71 21.52 1.75
CA VAL A 483 13.72 20.47 1.55
C VAL A 483 13.91 19.74 2.87
N CYS A 484 13.45 18.50 2.93
CA CYS A 484 13.44 17.69 4.14
C CYS A 484 14.82 17.12 4.47
N ASP A 485 14.94 16.50 5.63
CA ASP A 485 16.15 15.77 5.97
C ASP A 485 16.44 14.60 5.00
N SER A 486 17.65 14.04 5.10
CA SER A 486 18.06 12.90 4.26
C SER A 486 17.67 11.54 4.84
N SER A 487 16.87 11.49 5.91
CA SER A 487 16.45 10.21 6.48
C SER A 487 15.58 9.44 5.50
N GLY A 488 14.89 10.15 4.61
CA GLY A 488 13.88 9.63 3.69
C GLY A 488 12.47 9.63 4.32
N GLU A 489 12.37 9.70 5.64
CA GLU A 489 11.12 9.60 6.39
C GLU A 489 11.03 10.71 7.47
N ASP A 490 11.34 11.95 7.08
CA ASP A 490 11.31 13.12 7.96
C ASP A 490 9.90 13.33 8.57
N PRO A 491 9.75 13.29 9.90
CA PRO A 491 8.44 13.43 10.55
C PRO A 491 7.81 14.83 10.41
N PHE A 492 8.58 15.85 10.00
CA PHE A 492 8.12 17.23 9.86
C PHE A 492 7.71 17.61 8.43
N CYS A 493 8.02 16.76 7.43
CA CYS A 493 7.61 16.96 6.04
C CYS A 493 6.26 16.30 5.73
N SER A 494 6.08 15.64 4.57
CA SER A 494 4.79 15.03 4.21
C SER A 494 4.31 14.03 5.26
N ARG A 495 5.20 13.36 6.01
CA ARG A 495 4.79 12.48 7.12
C ARG A 495 4.05 13.20 8.25
N SER A 496 4.17 14.52 8.36
CA SER A 496 3.40 15.34 9.31
C SER A 496 1.91 15.40 8.97
N VAL A 497 1.53 15.08 7.73
CA VAL A 497 0.15 15.09 7.25
C VAL A 497 -0.39 13.68 6.99
N THR A 498 -1.71 13.55 7.04
CA THR A 498 -2.38 12.33 6.57
C THR A 498 -2.48 12.37 5.05
N GLY A 499 -1.75 11.47 4.36
CA GLY A 499 -1.89 11.26 2.92
C GLY A 499 -3.29 10.75 2.56
N ASN A 500 -4.16 11.67 2.15
CA ASN A 500 -5.60 11.43 1.97
C ASN A 500 -6.17 12.07 0.70
N SER A 501 -5.32 12.63 -0.15
CA SER A 501 -5.71 13.35 -1.36
C SER A 501 -5.10 12.67 -2.60
N ILE A 502 -5.97 12.10 -3.44
CA ILE A 502 -5.57 11.66 -4.78
C ILE A 502 -5.43 12.86 -5.72
N MET A 503 -6.14 13.97 -5.45
CA MET A 503 -6.04 15.16 -6.30
C MET A 503 -4.66 15.80 -6.23
N ASP A 504 -4.04 15.80 -5.04
CA ASP A 504 -2.68 16.31 -4.86
C ASP A 504 -1.65 15.44 -5.59
N HIS A 505 -1.96 14.15 -5.81
CA HIS A 505 -1.13 13.27 -6.63
C HIS A 505 -1.07 13.67 -8.10
N LEU A 506 -2.09 14.33 -8.64
CA LEU A 506 -2.19 14.58 -10.09
C LEU A 506 -1.47 15.84 -10.55
N GLN A 507 -0.92 16.64 -9.64
CA GLN A 507 -0.29 17.91 -9.98
C GLN A 507 0.99 18.12 -9.18
N TYR A 508 2.07 18.48 -9.87
CA TYR A 508 3.35 18.82 -9.27
C TYR A 508 3.93 20.05 -9.97
N LEU A 509 4.38 21.05 -9.20
CA LEU A 509 4.95 22.30 -9.72
C LEU A 509 4.07 22.99 -10.78
N GLY A 510 2.75 22.93 -10.60
CA GLY A 510 1.76 23.47 -11.54
C GLY A 510 1.45 22.58 -12.75
N VAL A 511 2.19 21.50 -12.99
CA VAL A 511 2.04 20.59 -14.13
C VAL A 511 1.16 19.40 -13.76
N TYR A 512 0.18 19.05 -14.61
CA TYR A 512 -0.68 17.90 -14.38
C TYR A 512 -0.07 16.60 -14.92
N LEU A 513 0.08 15.57 -14.09
CA LEU A 513 0.67 14.27 -14.46
C LEU A 513 -0.40 13.19 -14.61
N LYS A 514 -1.21 13.35 -15.66
CA LYS A 514 -2.29 12.43 -16.01
C LYS A 514 -2.34 12.18 -17.51
N ARG A 515 -3.03 11.11 -17.91
CA ARG A 515 -3.34 10.82 -19.31
C ARG A 515 -4.02 12.02 -19.97
N VAL A 516 -3.56 12.36 -21.17
CA VAL A 516 -4.17 13.35 -22.04
C VAL A 516 -4.36 12.70 -23.41
N ASP A 517 -5.60 12.67 -23.87
CA ASP A 517 -5.91 12.38 -25.26
C ASP A 517 -5.68 13.67 -26.06
N GLU A 518 -5.03 13.58 -27.21
CA GLU A 518 -4.65 14.75 -28.02
C GLU A 518 -5.84 15.52 -28.61
#